data_AF-A0AAV2PIT2-F1
#
_entry.id   AF-A0AAV2PIT2-F1
#
_cell.length_a   1.000
_cell.length_b   1.000
_cell.length_c   1.000
_cell.angle_alpha   90.00
_cell.angle_beta   90.00
_cell.angle_gamma   90.00
#
_symmetry.space_group_name_H-M   'P 1'
#
loop_
_entity.id
_entity.type
_entity.pdbx_description
1 polymer ?
#
loop_
_entity_poly.entity_id
_entity_poly.type
_entity_poly.pdbx_seq_one_letter_code
_entity_poly.pdbx_strand_id
1 'polypeptide(L)'
;RFGDHCLTCSVGGDRTKRHNLIRNKVYHFSQSAGLNPELERTGLLQPRPILGSVQESGAERDNNAERRPADVYIPRWRRGTPAAFDLAVTSGLRRGMVKESTKDGTLAVKSYETKKRTYLDTETLCQDEGIQFIPLICEANGGGWGPAAQVVWRELAKYKSSMTGESHSITATHLFYGAHHIITFIQVM
;
A
#
# COMPACT_ATOMS: atom_id res chain seq x y z
N ARG A 1 -0.65 12.20 -26.61
CA ARG A 1 -0.19 11.27 -25.56
C ARG A 1 0.51 12.15 -24.54
N PHE A 2 0.01 12.26 -23.31
CA PHE A 2 0.60 13.12 -22.28
C PHE A 2 1.99 12.57 -21.93
N GLY A 3 3.01 13.43 -21.80
CA GLY A 3 4.45 13.07 -21.83
C GLY A 3 4.98 12.34 -20.59
N ASP A 4 4.14 11.61 -19.86
CA ASP A 4 4.44 10.99 -18.57
C ASP A 4 4.67 9.47 -18.68
N HIS A 5 5.07 8.99 -19.86
CA HIS A 5 5.27 7.57 -20.10
C HIS A 5 6.23 6.96 -19.07
N CYS A 6 7.34 7.63 -18.76
CA CYS A 6 8.30 7.16 -17.74
C CYS A 6 7.67 7.03 -16.35
N LEU A 7 6.58 7.76 -16.04
CA LEU A 7 5.90 7.71 -14.73
C LEU A 7 4.99 6.49 -14.57
N THR A 8 4.40 6.04 -15.67
CA THR A 8 3.34 5.02 -15.67
C THR A 8 3.74 3.71 -16.36
N CYS A 9 4.86 3.72 -17.10
CA CYS A 9 5.32 2.57 -17.88
C CYS A 9 5.75 1.42 -16.98
N SER A 10 5.18 0.24 -17.24
CA SER A 10 5.57 -1.03 -16.64
C SER A 10 6.85 -1.61 -17.24
N VAL A 11 7.23 -1.21 -18.47
CA VAL A 11 8.33 -1.82 -19.24
C VAL A 11 9.71 -1.34 -18.78
N GLY A 12 9.85 -0.04 -18.44
CA GLY A 12 11.14 0.56 -18.06
C GLY A 12 11.59 0.27 -16.62
N GLY A 13 10.75 -0.37 -15.80
CA GLY A 13 11.06 -0.68 -14.40
C GLY A 13 11.00 0.51 -13.42
N ASP A 14 10.90 1.75 -13.89
CA ASP A 14 10.84 2.95 -13.03
C ASP A 14 9.62 2.99 -12.12
N ARG A 15 8.51 2.38 -12.56
CA ARG A 15 7.34 2.16 -11.72
C ARG A 15 7.67 1.25 -10.53
N THR A 16 8.38 0.15 -10.77
CA THR A 16 8.79 -0.81 -9.74
C THR A 16 9.82 -0.21 -8.79
N LYS A 17 10.81 0.53 -9.31
CA LYS A 17 11.79 1.23 -8.47
C LYS A 17 11.12 2.20 -7.50
N ARG A 18 10.18 3.03 -7.99
CA ARG A 18 9.40 3.94 -7.13
C ARG A 18 8.60 3.23 -6.07
N HIS A 19 7.86 2.21 -6.47
CA HIS A 19 7.13 1.36 -5.56
C HIS A 19 8.03 0.86 -4.42
N ASN A 20 9.19 0.29 -4.77
CA ASN A 20 10.13 -0.27 -3.81
C ASN A 20 10.76 0.80 -2.91
N LEU A 21 11.06 2.00 -3.44
CA LEU A 21 11.56 3.12 -2.64
C LEU A 21 10.54 3.56 -1.58
N ILE A 22 9.28 3.73 -1.98
CA ILE A 22 8.21 4.10 -1.06
C ILE A 22 7.99 2.99 -0.04
N ARG A 23 7.91 1.72 -0.48
CA ARG A 23 7.76 0.56 0.39
C ARG A 23 8.88 0.49 1.44
N ASN A 24 10.13 0.60 1.01
CA ASN A 24 11.27 0.54 1.91
C ASN A 24 11.23 1.70 2.92
N LYS A 25 10.75 2.88 2.52
CA LYS A 25 10.56 3.99 3.46
C LYS A 25 9.48 3.72 4.48
N VAL A 26 8.33 3.17 4.08
CA VAL A 26 7.27 2.73 5.01
C VAL A 26 7.83 1.71 5.99
N TYR A 27 8.58 0.73 5.49
CA TYR A 27 9.23 -0.30 6.29
C TYR A 27 10.18 0.31 7.32
N HIS A 28 11.20 1.07 6.90
CA HIS A 28 12.18 1.65 7.82
C HIS A 28 11.55 2.63 8.81
N PHE A 29 10.54 3.40 8.37
CA PHE A 29 9.84 4.28 9.28
C PHE A 29 9.07 3.49 10.35
N SER A 30 8.35 2.44 9.95
CA SER A 30 7.62 1.56 10.86
C SER A 30 8.55 0.82 11.83
N GLN A 31 9.72 0.37 11.34
CA GLN A 31 10.77 -0.21 12.18
C GLN A 31 11.27 0.82 13.20
N SER A 32 11.57 2.04 12.75
CA SER A 32 11.97 3.17 13.60
C SER A 32 10.86 3.71 14.50
N ALA A 33 9.65 3.15 14.42
CA ALA A 33 8.50 3.43 15.28
C ALA A 33 8.20 2.25 16.23
N GLY A 34 9.04 1.21 16.26
CA GLY A 34 8.91 0.06 17.15
C GLY A 34 7.83 -0.95 16.73
N LEU A 35 7.38 -0.90 15.48
CA LEU A 35 6.25 -1.72 15.00
C LEU A 35 6.64 -3.10 14.44
N ASN A 36 7.94 -3.42 14.41
CA ASN A 36 8.48 -4.69 13.91
C ASN A 36 7.90 -5.13 12.55
N PRO A 37 8.02 -4.31 11.50
CA PRO A 37 7.46 -4.62 10.19
C PRO A 37 8.16 -5.81 9.52
N GLU A 38 7.47 -6.48 8.60
CA GLU A 38 8.00 -7.53 7.73
C GLU A 38 7.73 -7.17 6.26
N LEU A 39 8.72 -7.32 5.38
CA LEU A 39 8.58 -7.04 3.94
C LEU A 39 8.00 -8.26 3.20
N GLU A 40 7.02 -8.00 2.33
CA GLU A 40 6.49 -8.98 1.36
C GLU A 40 6.13 -10.36 1.97
N ARG A 41 5.61 -10.37 3.20
CA ARG A 41 5.31 -11.59 3.94
C ARG A 41 4.35 -12.50 3.17
N THR A 42 4.76 -13.74 2.94
CA THR A 42 3.96 -14.81 2.33
C THR A 42 3.13 -15.55 3.38
N GLY A 43 2.11 -16.31 2.94
CA GLY A 43 1.29 -17.13 3.83
C GLY A 43 0.41 -16.33 4.81
N LEU A 44 0.14 -15.06 4.51
CA LEU A 44 -0.77 -14.22 5.30
C LEU A 44 -2.23 -14.60 5.15
N LEU A 45 -2.60 -15.21 4.03
CA LEU A 45 -3.94 -15.73 3.78
C LEU A 45 -3.85 -17.25 3.88
N GLN A 46 -4.61 -17.87 4.79
CA GLN A 46 -4.66 -19.33 4.81
C GLN A 46 -5.41 -19.82 3.57
N PRO A 47 -5.06 -21.00 3.03
CA PRO A 47 -5.91 -21.67 2.05
C PRO A 47 -7.30 -21.90 2.67
N ARG A 48 -8.37 -21.58 1.93
CA ARG A 48 -9.74 -21.81 2.41
C ARG A 48 -9.92 -23.30 2.75
N PRO A 49 -10.34 -23.67 3.98
CA PRO A 49 -10.71 -25.05 4.29
C PRO A 49 -11.90 -25.46 3.42
N ILE A 50 -11.78 -26.59 2.72
CA ILE A 50 -12.88 -27.15 1.93
C ILE A 50 -13.91 -27.70 2.91
N LEU A 51 -14.85 -26.88 3.37
CA LEU A 51 -16.02 -27.41 4.07
C LEU A 51 -17.00 -27.95 3.02
N GLY A 52 -16.78 -29.19 2.63
CA GLY A 52 -17.61 -29.97 1.72
C GLY A 52 -16.89 -31.28 1.37
N SER A 53 -17.59 -32.40 1.47
CA SER A 53 -17.07 -33.72 1.08
C SER A 53 -16.75 -33.74 -0.41
N VAL A 54 -15.49 -33.54 -0.80
CA VAL A 54 -15.04 -33.81 -2.16
C VAL A 54 -13.77 -34.66 -2.11
N GLN A 55 -13.81 -35.72 -2.91
CA GLN A 55 -12.86 -36.82 -2.98
C GLN A 55 -11.41 -36.35 -3.19
N GLU A 56 -10.48 -37.22 -2.78
CA GLU A 56 -9.03 -37.19 -3.02
C GLU A 56 -8.67 -37.23 -4.53
N SER A 57 -9.22 -36.32 -5.34
CA SER A 57 -9.08 -36.35 -6.80
C SER A 57 -7.82 -35.62 -7.30
N GLY A 58 -6.86 -35.32 -6.42
CA GLY A 58 -5.58 -34.69 -6.82
C GLY A 58 -5.71 -33.35 -7.56
N ALA A 59 -6.88 -32.71 -7.55
CA ALA A 59 -7.07 -31.41 -8.18
C ALA A 59 -6.39 -30.34 -7.32
N GLU A 60 -5.52 -29.54 -7.96
CA GLU A 60 -4.65 -28.58 -7.28
C GLU A 60 -5.43 -27.62 -6.36
N ARG A 61 -4.90 -27.47 -5.15
CA ARG A 61 -5.35 -26.50 -4.15
C ARG A 61 -5.19 -25.10 -4.77
N ASP A 62 -6.18 -24.23 -4.58
CA ASP A 62 -6.10 -22.85 -5.08
C ASP A 62 -4.77 -22.20 -4.64
N ASN A 63 -4.01 -21.65 -5.60
CA ASN A 63 -2.62 -21.15 -5.44
C ASN A 63 -2.52 -19.87 -4.57
N ASN A 64 -3.49 -19.66 -3.67
CA ASN A 64 -3.59 -18.47 -2.82
C ASN A 64 -2.50 -18.44 -1.74
N ALA A 65 -1.81 -19.55 -1.47
CA ALA A 65 -0.70 -19.65 -0.50
C ALA A 65 0.52 -18.78 -0.88
N GLU A 66 0.70 -18.50 -2.18
CA GLU A 66 1.79 -17.64 -2.68
C GLU A 66 1.41 -16.15 -2.72
N ARG A 67 0.13 -15.84 -2.45
CA ARG A 67 -0.38 -14.48 -2.55
C ARG A 67 0.20 -13.62 -1.44
N ARG A 68 0.70 -12.45 -1.83
CA ARG A 68 1.28 -11.44 -0.94
C ARG A 68 0.29 -10.28 -0.82
N PRO A 69 -0.60 -10.29 0.18
CA PRO A 69 -1.55 -9.20 0.37
C PRO A 69 -0.88 -7.95 0.95
N ALA A 70 0.40 -8.02 1.36
CA ALA A 70 1.11 -6.90 1.95
C ALA A 70 2.48 -6.71 1.30
N ASP A 71 2.80 -5.46 0.94
CA ASP A 71 4.17 -5.04 0.68
C ASP A 71 4.92 -4.80 1.99
N VAL A 72 4.21 -4.31 3.01
CA VAL A 72 4.70 -4.17 4.39
C VAL A 72 3.64 -4.71 5.34
N TYR A 73 3.99 -5.76 6.09
CA TYR A 73 3.14 -6.31 7.13
C TYR A 73 3.52 -5.72 8.49
N ILE A 74 2.53 -5.29 9.28
CA ILE A 74 2.71 -4.79 10.63
C ILE A 74 2.03 -5.76 11.61
N PRO A 75 2.79 -6.54 12.41
CA PRO A 75 2.21 -7.56 13.30
C PRO A 75 1.37 -6.98 14.44
N ARG A 76 1.69 -5.76 14.88
CA ARG A 76 0.96 -5.06 15.95
C ARG A 76 0.62 -3.64 15.50
N TRP A 77 -0.39 -3.54 14.66
CA TRP A 77 -0.96 -2.25 14.27
C TRP A 77 -1.97 -1.77 15.33
N ARG A 78 -2.75 -0.73 15.03
CA ARG A 78 -3.67 -0.04 15.97
C ARG A 78 -4.35 -1.02 16.93
N ARG A 79 -4.20 -0.76 18.23
CA ARG A 79 -4.76 -1.59 19.32
C ARG A 79 -4.36 -3.08 19.24
N GLY A 80 -3.22 -3.38 18.64
CA GLY A 80 -2.66 -4.73 18.52
C GLY A 80 -3.18 -5.55 17.33
N THR A 81 -4.14 -5.06 16.54
CA THR A 81 -4.60 -5.79 15.34
C THR A 81 -3.49 -5.79 14.30
N PRO A 82 -3.16 -6.90 13.63
CA PRO A 82 -2.19 -6.89 12.54
C PRO A 82 -2.70 -6.12 11.32
N ALA A 83 -1.80 -5.57 10.51
CA ALA A 83 -2.16 -4.89 9.27
C ALA A 83 -1.29 -5.28 8.08
N ALA A 84 -1.93 -5.42 6.93
CA ALA A 84 -1.32 -5.62 5.63
C ALA A 84 -1.34 -4.28 4.87
N PHE A 85 -0.20 -3.61 4.77
CA PHE A 85 -0.07 -2.40 3.94
C PHE A 85 0.29 -2.80 2.52
N ASP A 86 -0.55 -2.40 1.57
CA ASP A 86 -0.40 -2.70 0.15
C ASP A 86 -0.23 -1.39 -0.62
N LEU A 87 0.95 -1.16 -1.17
CA LEU A 87 1.33 0.08 -1.81
C LEU A 87 0.99 0.05 -3.30
N ALA A 88 0.56 1.19 -3.81
CA ALA A 88 0.54 1.39 -5.25
C ALA A 88 0.70 2.86 -5.62
N VAL A 89 1.28 3.07 -6.80
CA VAL A 89 1.32 4.37 -7.45
C VAL A 89 0.36 4.35 -8.64
N THR A 90 -0.48 5.38 -8.73
CA THR A 90 -1.42 5.60 -9.82
C THR A 90 -1.25 7.01 -10.38
N SER A 91 -1.85 7.30 -11.52
CA SER A 91 -1.80 8.63 -12.14
C SER A 91 -3.18 9.02 -12.64
N GLY A 92 -3.55 10.29 -12.45
CA GLY A 92 -4.74 10.88 -13.08
C GLY A 92 -4.65 10.94 -14.61
N LEU A 93 -3.43 10.89 -15.16
CA LEU A 93 -3.18 10.92 -16.60
C LEU A 93 -3.29 9.55 -17.28
N ARG A 94 -3.50 8.47 -16.50
CA ARG A 94 -3.67 7.13 -17.06
C ARG A 94 -4.92 7.06 -17.95
N ARG A 95 -4.89 6.16 -18.94
CA ARG A 95 -6.01 5.91 -19.85
C ARG A 95 -7.29 5.61 -19.04
N GLY A 96 -8.37 6.32 -19.36
CA GLY A 96 -9.67 6.17 -18.69
C GLY A 96 -9.81 6.88 -17.35
N MET A 97 -8.84 7.73 -16.96
CA MET A 97 -8.94 8.57 -15.75
C MET A 97 -8.78 10.07 -16.06
N VAL A 98 -8.26 10.43 -17.24
CA VAL A 98 -7.95 11.83 -17.60
C VAL A 98 -9.17 12.75 -17.45
N LYS A 99 -10.34 12.34 -17.94
CA LYS A 99 -11.57 13.17 -17.92
C LYS A 99 -12.15 13.29 -16.52
N GLU A 100 -11.97 12.27 -15.70
CA GLU A 100 -12.40 12.20 -14.32
C GLU A 100 -11.49 13.06 -13.45
N SER A 101 -10.18 12.98 -13.67
CA SER A 101 -9.17 13.74 -12.94
C SER A 101 -9.23 15.25 -13.19
N THR A 102 -9.77 15.72 -14.33
CA THR A 102 -10.03 17.17 -14.49
C THR A 102 -11.16 17.68 -13.61
N LYS A 103 -12.05 16.79 -13.13
CA LYS A 103 -13.16 17.15 -12.24
C LYS A 103 -12.76 17.04 -10.77
N ASP A 104 -12.04 15.98 -10.44
CA ASP A 104 -11.50 15.74 -9.10
C ASP A 104 -10.19 14.96 -9.20
N GLY A 105 -9.07 15.64 -8.90
CA GLY A 105 -7.73 15.08 -8.93
C GLY A 105 -7.52 13.91 -7.97
N THR A 106 -8.39 13.73 -6.97
CA THR A 106 -8.30 12.63 -6.00
C THR A 106 -8.94 11.32 -6.50
N LEU A 107 -9.71 11.34 -7.58
CA LEU A 107 -10.44 10.17 -8.08
C LEU A 107 -9.52 9.04 -8.52
N ALA A 108 -8.35 9.35 -9.09
CA ALA A 108 -7.38 8.35 -9.50
C ALA A 108 -6.98 7.45 -8.33
N VAL A 109 -6.74 8.08 -7.17
CA VAL A 109 -6.31 7.42 -5.94
C VAL A 109 -7.47 6.68 -5.27
N LYS A 110 -8.63 7.34 -5.09
CA LYS A 110 -9.83 6.73 -4.47
C LYS A 110 -10.33 5.50 -5.24
N SER A 111 -10.36 5.59 -6.57
CA SER A 111 -10.76 4.47 -7.43
C SER A 111 -9.78 3.30 -7.33
N TYR A 112 -8.49 3.58 -7.19
CA TYR A 112 -7.48 2.54 -7.04
C TYR A 112 -7.50 1.89 -5.65
N GLU A 113 -7.73 2.66 -4.58
CA GLU A 113 -7.95 2.10 -3.23
C GLU A 113 -9.10 1.09 -3.25
N THR A 114 -10.24 1.48 -3.81
CA THR A 114 -11.42 0.60 -3.96
C THR A 114 -11.06 -0.65 -4.75
N LYS A 115 -10.38 -0.47 -5.89
CA LYS A 115 -9.94 -1.60 -6.72
C LYS A 115 -9.04 -2.57 -5.95
N LYS A 116 -8.07 -2.08 -5.16
CA LYS A 116 -7.15 -2.95 -4.40
C LYS A 116 -7.89 -3.74 -3.32
N ARG A 117 -8.85 -3.13 -2.63
CA ARG A 117 -9.68 -3.81 -1.61
C ARG A 117 -10.46 -4.99 -2.20
N THR A 118 -11.13 -4.75 -3.33
CA THR A 118 -12.02 -5.76 -3.94
C THR A 118 -11.30 -6.72 -4.89
N TYR A 119 -10.06 -6.43 -5.30
CA TYR A 119 -9.33 -7.27 -6.23
C TYR A 119 -9.15 -8.67 -5.61
N LEU A 120 -9.73 -9.68 -6.25
CA LEU A 120 -9.69 -11.07 -5.81
C LEU A 120 -10.09 -11.22 -4.32
N ASP A 121 -11.07 -10.42 -3.87
CA ASP A 121 -11.60 -10.39 -2.50
C ASP A 121 -10.52 -10.19 -1.40
N THR A 122 -9.44 -9.46 -1.71
CA THR A 122 -8.29 -9.31 -0.79
C THR A 122 -8.70 -8.82 0.59
N GLU A 123 -9.54 -7.78 0.65
CA GLU A 123 -9.94 -7.19 1.93
C GLU A 123 -10.74 -8.17 2.79
N THR A 124 -11.70 -8.88 2.19
CA THR A 124 -12.49 -9.90 2.89
C THR A 124 -11.61 -11.03 3.39
N LEU A 125 -10.69 -11.54 2.55
CA LEU A 125 -9.78 -12.60 2.95
C LEU A 125 -8.83 -12.16 4.08
N CYS A 126 -8.33 -10.92 4.05
CA CYS A 126 -7.56 -10.40 5.18
C CYS A 126 -8.41 -10.28 6.44
N GLN A 127 -9.65 -9.83 6.34
CA GLN A 127 -10.57 -9.73 7.47
C GLN A 127 -10.86 -11.09 8.11
N ASP A 128 -11.06 -12.14 7.31
CA ASP A 128 -11.28 -13.51 7.77
C ASP A 128 -10.08 -14.05 8.59
N GLU A 129 -8.87 -13.60 8.25
CA GLU A 129 -7.62 -13.90 8.99
C GLU A 129 -7.36 -12.94 10.17
N GLY A 130 -8.28 -12.02 10.46
CA GLY A 130 -8.10 -11.01 11.51
C GLY A 130 -7.05 -9.94 11.19
N ILE A 131 -6.70 -9.77 9.91
CA ILE A 131 -5.73 -8.80 9.42
C ILE A 131 -6.45 -7.60 8.80
N GLN A 132 -6.04 -6.39 9.19
CA GLN A 132 -6.54 -5.18 8.55
C GLN A 132 -5.82 -4.94 7.20
N PHE A 133 -6.53 -5.05 6.09
CA PHE A 133 -6.00 -4.65 4.78
C PHE A 133 -6.08 -3.12 4.57
N ILE A 134 -4.94 -2.50 4.27
CA ILE A 134 -4.85 -1.04 4.09
C ILE A 134 -4.10 -0.71 2.78
N PRO A 135 -4.80 -0.30 1.71
CA PRO A 135 -4.15 0.17 0.50
C PRO A 135 -3.55 1.56 0.71
N LEU A 136 -2.24 1.71 0.48
CA LEU A 136 -1.51 2.96 0.54
C LEU A 136 -1.25 3.47 -0.88
N ILE A 137 -2.21 4.25 -1.39
CA ILE A 137 -2.19 4.68 -2.79
C ILE A 137 -1.69 6.12 -2.92
N CYS A 138 -0.78 6.33 -3.85
CA CYS A 138 -0.25 7.64 -4.21
C CYS A 138 -0.53 8.02 -5.67
N GLU A 139 -0.75 9.31 -5.90
CA GLU A 139 -0.83 9.95 -7.21
C GLU A 139 0.58 10.37 -7.70
N ALA A 140 0.95 9.99 -8.91
CA ALA A 140 2.31 10.08 -9.45
C ALA A 140 2.72 11.49 -9.91
N ASN A 141 1.77 12.38 -10.17
CA ASN A 141 2.01 13.67 -10.82
C ASN A 141 1.98 14.85 -9.83
N GLY A 142 1.08 14.82 -8.85
CA GLY A 142 0.88 15.82 -7.81
C GLY A 142 1.20 15.33 -6.40
N GLY A 143 1.68 14.10 -6.23
CA GLY A 143 2.14 13.58 -4.92
C GLY A 143 1.02 13.32 -3.91
N GLY A 144 -0.25 13.38 -4.33
CA GLY A 144 -1.41 13.22 -3.47
C GLY A 144 -1.55 11.80 -2.94
N TRP A 145 -1.80 11.67 -1.64
CA TRP A 145 -2.03 10.38 -0.98
C TRP A 145 -3.51 10.11 -0.75
N GLY A 146 -3.88 8.83 -0.83
CA GLY A 146 -5.25 8.39 -0.62
C GLY A 146 -5.69 8.48 0.85
N PRO A 147 -7.01 8.52 1.12
CA PRO A 147 -7.54 8.65 2.47
C PRO A 147 -6.97 7.62 3.45
N ALA A 148 -6.84 6.36 3.03
CA ALA A 148 -6.30 5.31 3.88
C ALA A 148 -4.82 5.56 4.21
N ALA A 149 -4.03 5.96 3.22
CA ALA A 149 -2.62 6.30 3.39
C ALA A 149 -2.44 7.48 4.35
N GLN A 150 -3.24 8.54 4.21
CA GLN A 150 -3.20 9.71 5.11
C GLN A 150 -3.45 9.34 6.58
N VAL A 151 -4.37 8.41 6.84
CA VAL A 151 -4.59 7.88 8.19
C VAL A 151 -3.35 7.16 8.69
N VAL A 152 -2.77 6.26 7.88
CA VAL A 152 -1.56 5.52 8.25
C VAL A 152 -0.39 6.45 8.54
N TRP A 153 -0.18 7.50 7.75
CA TRP A 153 0.87 8.48 8.00
C TRP A 153 0.72 9.18 9.34
N ARG A 154 -0.51 9.62 9.68
CA ARG A 154 -0.76 10.23 11.00
C ARG A 154 -0.52 9.25 12.14
N GLU A 155 -0.96 8.00 11.99
CA GLU A 155 -0.77 6.99 13.04
C GLU A 155 0.71 6.62 13.21
N LEU A 156 1.45 6.40 12.12
CA LEU A 156 2.90 6.15 12.17
C LEU A 156 3.65 7.32 12.83
N ALA A 157 3.28 8.57 12.51
CA ALA A 157 3.87 9.73 13.14
C ALA A 157 3.57 9.80 14.64
N LYS A 158 2.39 9.35 15.10
CA LYS A 158 2.09 9.22 16.53
C LYS A 158 2.98 8.17 17.19
N TYR A 159 3.05 6.96 16.62
CA TYR A 159 3.89 5.88 17.16
C TYR A 159 5.35 6.32 17.32
N LYS A 160 5.91 6.93 16.27
CA LYS A 160 7.30 7.39 16.30
C LYS A 160 7.51 8.52 17.31
N SER A 161 6.64 9.53 17.35
CA SER A 161 6.70 10.61 18.35
C SER A 161 6.63 10.08 19.78
N SER A 162 5.71 9.14 20.07
CA SER A 162 5.61 8.52 21.40
C SER A 162 6.85 7.71 21.78
N MET A 163 7.55 7.13 20.81
CA MET A 163 8.73 6.32 21.06
C MET A 163 10.01 7.14 21.18
N THR A 164 10.16 8.22 20.40
CA THR A 164 11.39 9.05 20.39
C THR A 164 11.31 10.24 21.35
N GLY A 165 10.11 10.62 21.80
CA GLY A 165 9.89 11.87 22.55
C GLY A 165 9.92 13.13 21.67
N GLU A 166 10.13 13.00 20.35
CA GLU A 166 10.04 14.12 19.42
C GLU A 166 8.60 14.62 19.30
N SER A 167 8.43 15.89 18.92
CA SER A 167 7.09 16.43 18.68
C SER A 167 6.41 15.78 17.47
N HIS A 168 5.11 15.52 17.59
CA HIS A 168 4.31 14.93 16.53
C HIS A 168 4.39 15.71 15.20
N SER A 169 4.47 17.04 15.27
CA SER A 169 4.58 17.91 14.09
C SER A 169 5.87 17.70 13.33
N ILE A 170 7.01 17.54 14.03
CA ILE A 170 8.31 17.25 13.41
C ILE A 170 8.29 15.86 12.77
N THR A 171 7.80 14.87 13.51
CA THR A 171 7.74 13.49 13.02
C THR A 171 6.81 13.34 11.81
N ALA A 172 5.65 13.99 11.82
CA ALA A 172 4.73 14.03 10.69
C ALA A 172 5.37 14.73 9.48
N THR A 173 6.04 15.87 9.70
CA THR A 173 6.81 16.59 8.67
C THR A 173 7.83 15.67 8.01
N HIS A 174 8.70 15.01 8.78
CA HIS A 174 9.72 14.10 8.23
C HIS A 174 9.11 12.96 7.40
N LEU A 175 7.97 12.42 7.84
CA LEU A 175 7.27 11.34 7.13
C LEU A 175 6.65 11.84 5.83
N PHE A 176 5.90 12.95 5.88
CA PHE A 176 5.21 13.52 4.72
C PHE A 176 6.18 14.07 3.68
N TYR A 177 7.15 14.91 4.06
CA TYR A 177 8.18 15.40 3.14
C TYR A 177 8.99 14.24 2.58
N GLY A 178 9.32 13.28 3.43
CA GLY A 178 10.06 12.11 3.03
C GLY A 178 9.34 11.25 1.99
N ALA A 179 8.02 11.06 2.13
CA ALA A 179 7.21 10.32 1.18
C ALA A 179 6.97 11.13 -0.10
N HIS A 180 6.62 12.40 0.03
CA HIS A 180 6.37 13.33 -1.08
C HIS A 180 7.60 13.51 -1.98
N HIS A 181 8.79 13.65 -1.39
CA HIS A 181 10.04 13.82 -2.13
C HIS A 181 10.37 12.58 -3.00
N ILE A 182 10.04 11.36 -2.56
CA ILE A 182 10.24 10.17 -3.40
C ILE A 182 9.32 10.19 -4.62
N ILE A 183 8.15 10.79 -4.50
CA ILE A 183 7.18 10.88 -5.60
C ILE A 183 7.60 11.98 -6.59
N THR A 184 8.02 13.15 -6.09
CA THR A 184 8.33 14.31 -6.93
C THR A 184 9.75 14.36 -7.48
N PHE A 185 10.76 13.87 -6.75
CA PHE A 185 12.17 13.96 -7.18
C PHE A 185 12.50 13.06 -8.38
N ILE A 186 11.61 12.11 -8.70
CA ILE A 186 11.72 11.21 -9.87
C ILE A 186 10.97 11.78 -11.10
N GLN A 187 10.30 12.94 -10.98
CA GLN A 187 9.75 13.65 -12.15
C GLN A 187 10.78 14.54 -12.86
N VAL A 188 11.97 14.74 -12.26
CA VAL A 188 13.00 15.68 -12.74
C VAL A 188 14.26 14.96 -13.24
N MET A 189 14.33 13.63 -13.12
CA MET A 189 15.33 12.77 -13.79
C MET A 189 14.69 12.05 -14.96
#